data_AF-A0A368UTC6-F1
#
_entry.id   AF-A0A368UTC6-F1
#
_cell.length_a   1.000
_cell.length_b   1.000
_cell.length_c   1.000
_cell.angle_alpha   90.00
_cell.angle_beta   90.00
_cell.angle_gamma   90.00
#
_symmetry.space_group_name_H-M   'P 1'
#
loop_
_entity.id
_entity.type
_entity.pdbx_description
1 polymer ?
#
loop_
_entity_poly.entity_id
_entity_poly.type
_entity_poly.pdbx_seq_one_letter_code
_entity_poly.pdbx_strand_id
1 'polypeptide(L)'
;MKVRLKIKEYNYLVSNLLKNNQKLLLKLKFENIDTNSIDIYLDEDVADEIRELASDELVLHFDEKYVPTEEGRILELFIGKFYTG
;
A
#
# COMPACT_ATOMS: atom_id res chain seq x y z
N MET A 1 6.53 2.58 12.66
CA MET A 1 7.32 1.89 11.62
C MET A 1 7.62 2.79 10.42
N LYS A 2 8.58 2.38 9.58
CA LYS A 2 8.93 3.05 8.32
C LYS A 2 8.82 2.07 7.15
N VAL A 3 8.10 2.46 6.10
CA VAL A 3 7.95 1.67 4.86
C VAL A 3 8.43 2.50 3.68
N ARG A 4 9.30 1.94 2.85
CA ARG A 4 9.77 2.59 1.62
C ARG A 4 8.95 2.12 0.41
N LEU A 5 8.31 3.08 -0.26
CA LEU A 5 7.57 2.83 -1.48
C LEU A 5 8.25 3.46 -2.70
N LYS A 6 8.11 2.81 -3.85
CA LYS A 6 8.36 3.44 -5.15
C LYS A 6 7.22 4.41 -5.47
N ILE A 7 7.45 5.41 -6.32
CA ILE A 7 6.38 6.38 -6.68
C ILE A 7 5.12 5.71 -7.22
N LYS A 8 5.23 4.65 -8.03
CA LYS A 8 4.05 3.94 -8.53
C LYS A 8 3.23 3.28 -7.41
N GLU A 9 3.92 2.74 -6.41
CA GLU A 9 3.32 2.11 -5.24
C GLU A 9 2.65 3.18 -4.37
N TYR A 10 3.35 4.28 -4.09
CA TYR A 10 2.77 5.43 -3.37
C TYR A 10 1.52 5.99 -4.04
N ASN A 11 1.56 6.20 -5.35
CA ASN A 11 0.42 6.72 -6.10
C ASN A 11 -0.78 5.79 -5.99
N TYR A 12 -0.56 4.48 -6.10
CA TYR A 12 -1.62 3.49 -5.93
C TYR A 12 -2.17 3.47 -4.50
N LEU A 13 -1.29 3.54 -3.48
CA LEU A 13 -1.71 3.60 -2.08
C LEU A 13 -2.67 4.78 -1.83
N VAL A 14 -2.31 5.98 -2.28
CA VAL A 14 -3.08 7.20 -2.02
C VAL A 14 -4.31 7.32 -2.92
N SER A 15 -4.16 7.00 -4.21
CA SER A 15 -5.18 7.29 -5.22
C SER A 15 -6.17 6.16 -5.46
N ASN A 16 -5.83 4.93 -5.05
CA ASN A 16 -6.66 3.75 -5.24
C ASN A 16 -7.03 3.17 -3.88
N LEU A 17 -6.07 2.58 -3.17
CA LEU A 17 -6.35 1.80 -1.95
C LEU A 17 -6.97 2.65 -0.82
N LEU A 18 -6.41 3.84 -0.58
CA LEU A 18 -6.86 4.72 0.50
C LEU A 18 -7.74 5.88 0.02
N LYS A 19 -8.17 5.87 -1.24
CA LYS A 19 -8.93 6.97 -1.86
C LYS A 19 -10.12 7.43 -1.02
N ASN A 20 -10.84 6.48 -0.42
CA ASN A 20 -12.02 6.73 0.40
C ASN A 20 -11.75 6.66 1.92
N ASN A 21 -10.49 6.40 2.31
CA ASN A 21 -10.08 6.22 3.70
C ASN A 21 -9.25 7.41 4.20
N GLN A 22 -9.85 8.61 4.19
CA GLN A 22 -9.18 9.84 4.63
C GLN A 22 -8.63 9.77 6.06
N LYS A 23 -9.31 9.03 6.95
CA LYS A 23 -8.83 8.82 8.32
C LYS A 23 -7.48 8.12 8.36
N LEU A 24 -7.28 7.09 7.53
CA LEU A 24 -6.00 6.39 7.43
C LEU A 24 -4.93 7.29 6.80
N LEU A 25 -5.27 7.99 5.71
CA LEU A 25 -4.35 8.92 5.06
C LEU A 25 -3.79 9.99 6.02
N LEU A 26 -4.62 10.52 6.92
CA LEU A 26 -4.20 11.52 7.91
C LEU A 26 -3.24 10.97 8.98
N LYS A 27 -3.22 9.66 9.20
CA LYS A 27 -2.27 9.00 10.11
C LYS A 27 -0.91 8.73 9.45
N LEU A 28 -0.80 8.85 8.12
CA LEU A 28 0.43 8.65 7.39
C LEU A 28 1.25 9.94 7.35
N LYS A 29 2.56 9.82 7.60
CA LYS A 29 3.53 10.88 7.34
C LYS A 29 4.43 10.47 6.17
N PHE A 30 4.57 11.36 5.21
CA PHE A 30 5.34 11.12 3.99
C PHE A 30 6.62 11.96 3.97
N GLU A 31 7.71 11.34 3.52
CA GLU A 31 8.99 12.01 3.30
C GLU A 31 9.54 11.61 1.93
N ASN A 32 9.69 12.59 1.03
CA ASN A 32 10.32 12.37 -0.27
C ASN A 32 11.81 12.16 -0.08
N ILE A 33 12.32 11.01 -0.53
CA ILE A 33 13.75 10.68 -0.46
C ILE A 33 14.45 11.06 -1.75
N ASP A 34 13.85 10.71 -2.89
CA ASP A 34 14.33 11.05 -4.22
C ASP A 34 13.16 11.11 -5.22
N THR A 35 13.45 11.20 -6.51
CA THR A 35 12.41 11.28 -7.56
C THR A 35 11.61 9.99 -7.73
N ASN A 36 12.08 8.87 -7.18
CA ASN A 36 11.56 7.52 -7.44
C ASN A 36 11.05 6.82 -6.17
N SER A 37 11.26 7.38 -4.99
CA SER A 37 10.90 6.76 -3.73
C SER A 37 10.45 7.74 -2.64
N ILE A 38 9.54 7.24 -1.80
CA ILE A 38 8.99 7.94 -0.66
C ILE A 38 9.04 7.03 0.56
N ASP A 39 9.44 7.59 1.70
CA ASP A 39 9.32 6.92 2.98
C ASP A 39 7.98 7.29 3.62
N ILE A 40 7.27 6.28 4.10
CA ILE A 40 6.02 6.42 4.84
C ILE A 40 6.28 6.02 6.28
N TYR A 41 5.88 6.89 7.19
CA TYR A 41 5.90 6.65 8.62
C TYR A 41 4.46 6.52 9.13
N LEU A 42 4.22 5.46 9.89
CA LEU A 42 2.91 5.07 10.42
C LEU A 42 3.11 4.22 11.69
N ASP A 43 2.06 4.05 12.48
CA ASP A 43 2.05 3.07 13.58
C ASP A 43 1.72 1.65 13.06
N GLU A 44 1.79 0.65 13.94
CA GLU A 44 1.58 -0.75 13.59
C GLU A 44 0.10 -1.03 13.28
N ASP A 45 -0.83 -0.44 14.06
CA ASP A 45 -2.27 -0.57 13.83
C ASP A 45 -2.66 -0.12 12.41
N VAL A 46 -2.12 1.03 11.96
CA VAL A 46 -2.35 1.55 10.61
C VAL A 46 -1.75 0.63 9.54
N ALA A 47 -0.64 -0.02 9.84
CA ALA A 47 -0.01 -0.94 8.90
C ALA A 47 -0.83 -2.20 8.72
N ASP A 48 -1.38 -2.74 9.81
CA ASP A 48 -2.30 -3.87 9.78
C ASP A 48 -3.59 -3.50 9.04
N GLU A 49 -4.19 -2.33 9.30
CA GLU A 49 -5.34 -1.83 8.55
C GLU A 49 -5.05 -1.74 7.03
N ILE A 50 -3.87 -1.24 6.63
CA ILE A 50 -3.47 -1.18 5.22
C ILE A 50 -3.30 -2.58 4.61
N ARG A 51 -2.79 -3.55 5.38
CA ARG A 51 -2.62 -4.93 4.92
C ARG A 51 -3.95 -5.64 4.72
N GLU A 52 -4.89 -5.46 5.64
CA GLU A 52 -6.24 -6.01 5.52
C GLU A 52 -6.90 -5.47 4.25
N LEU A 53 -6.89 -4.15 4.05
CA LEU A 53 -7.42 -3.51 2.84
C LEU A 53 -6.72 -4.03 1.57
N ALA A 54 -5.40 -4.17 1.59
CA ALA A 54 -4.66 -4.68 0.44
C ALA A 54 -5.01 -6.14 0.13
N SER A 55 -5.25 -6.96 1.16
CA SER A 55 -5.62 -8.37 1.02
C SER A 55 -7.03 -8.52 0.47
N ASP A 56 -7.98 -7.71 0.94
CA ASP A 56 -9.36 -7.69 0.45
C ASP A 56 -9.41 -7.24 -1.01
N GLU A 57 -8.69 -6.17 -1.35
CA GLU A 57 -8.65 -5.63 -2.72
C GLU A 57 -7.97 -6.62 -3.68
N LEU A 58 -6.90 -7.31 -3.27
CA LEU A 58 -6.12 -8.22 -4.12
C LEU A 58 -6.98 -9.28 -4.81
N VAL A 59 -8.03 -9.77 -4.15
CA VAL A 59 -8.94 -10.79 -4.70
C VAL A 59 -9.58 -10.34 -6.02
N LEU A 60 -9.72 -9.02 -6.25
CA LEU A 60 -10.30 -8.45 -7.47
C LEU A 60 -9.28 -8.26 -8.59
N HIS A 61 -7.99 -8.46 -8.33
CA HIS A 61 -6.88 -8.11 -9.23
C HIS A 61 -6.13 -9.33 -9.77
N PHE A 62 -6.87 -10.38 -10.09
CA PHE A 62 -6.38 -11.55 -10.82
C PHE A 62 -6.96 -11.58 -12.23
N ASP A 63 -6.14 -11.99 -13.20
CA ASP A 63 -6.60 -12.28 -14.55
C ASP A 63 -7.32 -13.65 -14.64
N GLU A 64 -7.83 -13.98 -15.83
CA GLU A 64 -8.54 -15.25 -16.08
C GLU A 64 -7.69 -16.51 -15.82
N LYS A 65 -6.36 -16.36 -15.71
CA LYS A 65 -5.42 -17.44 -15.41
C LYS A 65 -5.01 -17.46 -13.94
N TYR A 66 -5.68 -16.69 -13.09
CA TYR A 66 -5.34 -16.51 -11.68
C TYR A 66 -3.92 -15.96 -11.47
N VAL A 67 -3.45 -15.11 -12.39
CA VAL A 67 -2.20 -14.37 -12.24
C VAL A 67 -2.52 -12.95 -11.76
N PRO A 68 -1.83 -12.44 -10.72
CA PRO A 68 -2.00 -11.05 -10.29
C PRO A 68 -1.71 -10.08 -11.44
N THR A 69 -2.62 -9.13 -11.65
CA THR A 69 -2.43 -7.99 -12.56
C THR A 69 -1.30 -7.09 -12.05
N GLU A 70 -0.97 -6.02 -12.79
CA GLU A 70 0.02 -5.05 -12.28
C GLU A 70 -0.42 -4.44 -10.94
N GLU A 71 -1.71 -4.12 -10.79
CA GLU A 71 -2.28 -3.63 -9.53
C GLU A 71 -2.25 -4.71 -8.45
N GLY A 72 -2.61 -5.95 -8.80
CA GLY A 72 -2.51 -7.11 -7.91
C GLY A 72 -1.10 -7.29 -7.34
N ARG A 73 -0.06 -7.15 -8.17
CA ARG A 73 1.33 -7.22 -7.69
C ARG A 73 1.70 -6.09 -6.74
N ILE A 74 1.14 -4.90 -6.90
CA ILE A 74 1.35 -3.78 -5.95
C ILE A 74 0.70 -4.13 -4.60
N LEU A 75 -0.50 -4.70 -4.61
CA LEU A 75 -1.21 -5.12 -3.41
C LEU A 75 -0.47 -6.24 -2.67
N GLU A 76 0.06 -7.25 -3.38
CA GLU A 76 0.93 -8.28 -2.79
C GLU A 76 2.17 -7.67 -2.11
N LEU A 77 2.79 -6.67 -2.77
CA LEU A 77 3.92 -5.95 -2.19
C LEU A 77 3.51 -5.20 -0.92
N PHE A 78 2.30 -4.64 -0.84
CA PHE A 78 1.82 -3.98 0.37
C PHE A 78 1.66 -4.96 1.52
N ILE A 79 1.05 -6.13 1.28
CA ILE A 79 0.89 -7.17 2.31
C ILE A 79 2.23 -7.52 2.95
N GLY A 80 3.29 -7.62 2.15
CA GLY A 80 4.64 -7.87 2.65
C GLY A 80 5.32 -6.65 3.29
N LYS A 81 5.23 -5.47 2.66
CA LYS A 81 5.94 -4.26 3.11
C LYS A 81 5.39 -3.66 4.40
N PHE A 82 4.08 -3.79 4.61
CA PHE A 82 3.41 -3.30 5.80
C PHE A 82 3.37 -4.37 6.91
N TYR A 83 3.97 -5.55 6.70
CA TYR A 83 4.03 -6.60 7.71
C TYR A 83 4.87 -6.15 8.91
N THR A 84 4.22 -6.01 10.06
CA THR A 84 4.84 -5.89 11.37
C THR A 84 4.94 -7.30 11.95
N GLY A 85 6.16 -7.73 12.26
CA GLY A 85 6.46 -9.03 12.88
C GLY A 85 6.85 -8.88 14.33
#